data_AF-A0A1N7GKZ6-F1
#
_entry.id   AF-A0A1N7GKZ6-F1
#
_cell.length_a   1.000
_cell.length_b   1.000
_cell.length_c   1.000
_cell.angle_alpha   90.00
_cell.angle_beta   90.00
_cell.angle_gamma   90.00
#
_symmetry.space_group_name_H-M   'P 1'
#
loop_
_entity.id
_entity.type
_entity.pdbx_description
1 polymer ?
#
loop_
_entity_poly.entity_id
_entity_poly.type
_entity_poly.pdbx_seq_one_letter_code
_entity_poly.pdbx_strand_id
1 'polypeptide(L)'
;MFTEVGDLLVDQLGVDSRVVDDVGADIIDAIGGAVRLRAVTDHVLAVLSAQAERVGIAKRSGMRTRELLMANGMAPVVADRCLRVGRALSELPTLHRH
;
A
#
# COMPACT_ATOMS: atom_id res chain seq x y z
N MET A 1 10.20 -3.05 -12.35
CA MET A 1 8.90 -3.75 -12.42
C MET A 1 7.86 -3.21 -11.44
N PHE A 2 7.90 -3.43 -10.11
CA PHE A 2 6.80 -2.93 -9.24
C PHE A 2 6.79 -1.40 -9.09
N THR A 3 7.97 -0.77 -9.00
CA THR A 3 8.09 0.70 -9.01
C THR A 3 7.55 1.31 -10.30
N GLU A 4 7.89 0.75 -11.47
CA GLU A 4 7.37 1.21 -12.78
C GLU A 4 5.83 1.14 -12.86
N VAL A 5 5.22 0.08 -12.30
CA VAL A 5 3.75 -0.02 -12.23
C VAL A 5 3.18 1.07 -11.32
N GLY A 6 3.84 1.34 -10.19
CA GLY A 6 3.48 2.44 -9.29
C GLY A 6 3.54 3.80 -10.00
N ASP A 7 4.64 4.07 -10.70
CA ASP A 7 4.85 5.32 -11.44
C ASP A 7 3.80 5.47 -12.54
N LEU A 8 3.52 4.41 -13.31
CA LEU A 8 2.47 4.43 -14.33
C LEU A 8 1.09 4.72 -13.74
N LEU A 9 0.75 4.12 -12.60
CA LEU A 9 -0.53 4.37 -11.93
C LEU A 9 -0.62 5.82 -11.41
N VAL A 10 0.47 6.34 -10.86
CA VAL A 10 0.54 7.74 -10.41
C VAL A 10 0.38 8.69 -11.58
N ASP A 11 1.04 8.43 -12.71
CA ASP A 11 0.91 9.26 -13.91
C ASP A 11 -0.51 9.20 -14.49
N GLN A 12 -1.10 8.00 -14.60
CA GLN A 12 -2.46 7.84 -15.14
C GLN A 12 -3.54 8.47 -14.25
N LEU A 13 -3.38 8.41 -12.92
CA LEU A 13 -4.36 8.94 -11.97
C LEU A 13 -4.08 10.40 -11.56
N GLY A 14 -2.84 10.86 -11.70
CA GLY A 14 -2.39 12.17 -11.21
C GLY A 14 -2.41 13.28 -12.26
N VAL A 15 -2.51 12.94 -13.56
CA VAL A 15 -2.50 13.93 -14.65
C VAL A 15 -3.86 14.60 -14.86
N ASP A 16 -4.97 14.01 -14.40
CA ASP A 16 -6.31 14.60 -14.49
C ASP A 16 -6.88 14.94 -13.10
N SER A 17 -7.08 16.23 -12.81
CA SER A 17 -7.67 16.65 -11.52
C SER A 17 -9.15 16.26 -11.38
N ARG A 18 -9.78 15.80 -12.47
CA ARG A 18 -11.13 15.26 -12.50
C ARG A 18 -11.09 13.78 -12.88
N VAL A 19 -11.12 12.93 -11.86
CA VAL A 19 -11.13 11.46 -12.02
C VAL A 19 -12.41 10.97 -12.73
N VAL A 20 -13.55 11.62 -12.46
CA VAL A 20 -14.86 11.37 -13.09
C VAL A 20 -15.66 12.67 -13.16
N ASP A 21 -16.77 12.67 -13.90
CA ASP A 21 -17.73 13.78 -13.90
C ASP A 21 -18.43 13.96 -12.55
N ASP A 22 -19.02 15.15 -12.32
CA ASP A 22 -19.72 15.49 -11.06
C ASP A 22 -21.12 14.85 -10.99
N VAL A 23 -21.20 13.58 -11.35
CA VAL A 23 -22.39 12.75 -11.31
C VAL A 23 -22.27 11.81 -10.12
N GLY A 24 -23.28 11.80 -9.24
CA GLY A 24 -23.20 11.06 -7.98
C GLY A 24 -22.92 9.57 -8.15
N ALA A 25 -23.48 8.92 -9.18
CA ALA A 25 -23.22 7.52 -9.47
C ALA A 25 -21.76 7.26 -9.87
N ASP A 26 -21.20 8.12 -10.72
CA ASP A 26 -19.83 7.99 -11.23
C ASP A 26 -18.80 8.25 -10.10
N ILE A 27 -19.09 9.21 -9.21
CA ILE A 27 -18.27 9.46 -8.01
C ILE A 27 -18.26 8.24 -7.09
N ILE A 28 -19.42 7.61 -6.85
CA ILE A 28 -19.52 6.42 -5.99
C ILE A 28 -18.71 5.26 -6.60
N ASP A 29 -18.81 5.04 -7.91
CA ASP A 29 -18.06 3.97 -8.58
C ASP A 29 -16.54 4.26 -8.55
N ALA A 30 -16.14 5.51 -8.81
CA ALA A 30 -14.74 5.93 -8.71
C ALA A 30 -14.16 5.73 -7.31
N ILE A 31 -14.91 6.06 -6.25
CA ILE A 31 -14.53 5.77 -4.86
C ILE A 31 -14.36 4.27 -4.67
N GLY A 32 -15.28 3.45 -5.19
CA GLY A 32 -15.18 1.99 -5.15
C GLY A 32 -13.91 1.47 -5.84
N GLY A 33 -13.58 2.01 -7.02
CA GLY A 33 -12.33 1.75 -7.74
C GLY A 33 -11.09 2.11 -6.92
N ALA A 34 -11.05 3.32 -6.35
CA ALA A 34 -9.95 3.80 -5.53
C ALA A 34 -9.76 2.95 -4.25
N VAL A 35 -10.85 2.53 -3.60
CA VAL A 35 -10.80 1.63 -2.44
C VAL A 35 -10.24 0.27 -2.80
N ARG A 36 -10.60 -0.30 -3.96
CA ARG A 36 -10.05 -1.56 -4.46
C ARG A 36 -8.54 -1.45 -4.73
N LEU A 37 -8.13 -0.38 -5.42
CA LEU A 37 -6.70 -0.12 -5.68
C LEU A 37 -5.92 0.02 -4.36
N ARG A 38 -6.45 0.79 -3.41
CA ARG A 38 -5.87 0.94 -2.07
C ARG A 38 -5.76 -0.40 -1.36
N ALA A 39 -6.77 -1.26 -1.42
CA ALA A 39 -6.74 -2.56 -0.75
C ALA A 39 -5.62 -3.46 -1.28
N VAL A 40 -5.42 -3.50 -2.60
CA VAL A 40 -4.31 -4.25 -3.22
C VAL A 40 -2.96 -3.66 -2.80
N THR A 41 -2.81 -2.34 -2.85
CA THR A 41 -1.58 -1.66 -2.44
C THR A 41 -1.27 -1.88 -0.95
N ASP A 42 -2.27 -1.78 -0.07
CA ASP A 42 -2.14 -2.04 1.36
C ASP A 42 -1.71 -3.50 1.62
N HIS A 43 -2.24 -4.47 0.87
CA HIS A 43 -1.82 -5.87 0.96
C HIS A 43 -0.35 -6.07 0.54
N VAL A 44 0.04 -5.53 -0.61
CA VAL A 44 1.43 -5.60 -1.09
C VAL A 44 2.38 -4.95 -0.09
N LEU A 45 2.03 -3.79 0.45
CA LEU A 45 2.80 -3.11 1.49
C LEU A 45 2.94 -3.97 2.75
N ALA A 46 1.89 -4.66 3.18
CA ALA A 46 1.95 -5.57 4.33
C ALA A 46 2.90 -6.76 4.07
N VAL A 47 2.84 -7.37 2.88
CA VAL A 47 3.74 -8.46 2.47
C VAL A 47 5.19 -7.98 2.45
N LEU A 48 5.46 -6.84 1.80
CA LEU A 48 6.80 -6.26 1.71
C LEU A 48 7.34 -5.83 3.07
N SER A 49 6.49 -5.30 3.94
CA SER A 49 6.87 -4.92 5.31
C SER A 49 7.26 -6.14 6.13
N ALA A 50 6.48 -7.22 6.05
CA ALA A 50 6.80 -8.48 6.71
C ALA A 50 8.10 -9.08 6.16
N GLN A 51 8.30 -9.03 4.84
CA GLN A 51 9.56 -9.43 4.21
C GLN A 51 10.74 -8.59 4.71
N ALA A 52 10.59 -7.27 4.77
CA ALA A 52 11.60 -6.33 5.25
C ALA A 52 12.00 -6.59 6.72
N GLU A 53 11.02 -6.93 7.58
CA GLU A 53 11.28 -7.38 8.96
C GLU A 53 12.06 -8.69 8.98
N ARG A 54 11.65 -9.71 8.20
CA ARG A 54 12.32 -11.01 8.14
C ARG A 54 13.76 -10.91 7.65
N VAL A 55 14.01 -10.11 6.61
CA VAL A 55 15.37 -9.94 6.07
C VAL A 55 16.20 -8.91 6.84
N GLY A 56 15.61 -8.18 7.79
CA GLY A 56 16.30 -7.19 8.63
C GLY A 56 16.86 -5.98 7.87
N ILE A 57 16.25 -5.57 6.74
CA ILE A 57 16.83 -4.53 5.87
C ILE A 57 16.89 -3.16 6.54
N ALA A 58 15.83 -2.76 7.26
CA ALA A 58 15.83 -1.50 7.99
C ALA A 58 16.90 -1.49 9.09
N LYS A 59 17.07 -2.62 9.80
CA LYS A 59 18.06 -2.75 10.89
C LYS A 59 19.49 -2.54 10.40
N ARG A 60 19.82 -2.98 9.17
CA ARG A 60 21.15 -2.75 8.57
C ARG A 60 21.45 -1.28 8.32
N SER A 61 20.42 -0.46 8.16
CA SER A 61 20.53 0.99 7.98
C SER A 61 20.32 1.78 9.28
N GLY A 62 20.32 1.12 10.44
CA GLY A 62 20.10 1.77 11.74
C GLY A 62 18.65 2.17 12.02
N MET A 63 17.70 1.67 11.22
CA MET A 63 16.28 2.01 11.31
C MET A 63 15.43 0.82 11.74
N ARG A 64 14.25 1.11 12.28
CA ARG A 64 13.13 0.17 12.42
C ARG A 64 12.35 0.13 11.10
N THR A 65 11.73 -1.01 10.78
CA THR A 65 10.90 -1.12 9.55
C THR A 65 9.79 -0.08 9.50
N ARG A 66 9.24 0.31 10.67
CA ARG A 66 8.30 1.44 10.79
C ARG A 66 8.88 2.76 10.26
N GLU A 67 10.11 3.07 10.62
CA GLU A 67 10.79 4.30 10.21
C GLU A 67 11.09 4.27 8.72
N LEU A 68 11.43 3.09 8.16
CA LEU A 68 11.60 2.91 6.72
C LEU A 68 10.31 3.20 5.95
N LEU A 69 9.16 2.71 6.43
CA LEU A 69 7.85 3.00 5.81
C LEU A 69 7.52 4.50 5.87
N MET A 70 7.78 5.14 7.01
CA MET A 70 7.56 6.58 7.17
C MET A 70 8.47 7.42 6.27
N ALA A 71 9.74 7.02 6.11
CA ALA A 71 10.68 7.66 5.20
C ALA A 71 10.23 7.58 3.72
N ASN A 72 9.40 6.58 3.38
CA ASN A 72 8.76 6.44 2.08
C ASN A 72 7.37 7.10 2.00
N GLY A 73 7.05 8.00 2.93
CA GLY A 73 5.83 8.82 2.90
C GLY A 73 4.62 8.24 3.63
N MET A 74 4.74 7.09 4.30
CA MET A 74 3.61 6.51 5.03
C MET A 74 3.34 7.25 6.34
N ALA A 75 2.09 7.65 6.57
CA ALA A 75 1.69 8.25 7.84
C ALA A 75 1.91 7.28 9.02
N PRO A 76 2.26 7.77 10.24
CA PRO A 76 2.64 6.91 11.37
C PRO A 76 1.62 5.81 11.69
N VAL A 77 0.33 6.16 11.78
CA VAL A 77 -0.75 5.20 12.10
C VAL A 77 -0.95 4.14 11.01
N VAL A 78 -0.66 4.50 9.75
CA VAL A 78 -0.76 3.59 8.60
C VAL A 78 0.41 2.61 8.63
N ALA A 79 1.62 3.07 8.96
CA ALA A 79 2.79 2.21 9.15
C ALA A 79 2.57 1.18 10.25
N ASP A 80 2.01 1.61 11.39
CA ASP A 80 1.68 0.70 12.48
C ASP A 80 0.64 -0.35 12.07
N ARG A 81 -0.41 0.04 11.34
CA ARG A 81 -1.41 -0.89 10.81
C ARG A 81 -0.77 -1.89 9.82
N CYS A 82 0.03 -1.40 8.90
CA CYS A 82 0.70 -2.19 7.88
C CYS A 82 1.58 -3.29 8.50
N LEU A 83 2.38 -2.93 9.50
CA LEU A 83 3.22 -3.89 10.23
C LEU A 83 2.40 -4.93 10.99
N ARG A 84 1.31 -4.53 11.65
CA ARG A 84 0.42 -5.50 12.32
C ARG A 84 -0.18 -6.51 11.33
N VAL A 85 -0.70 -6.02 10.19
CA VAL A 85 -1.25 -6.90 9.15
C VAL A 85 -0.17 -7.81 8.58
N GLY A 86 1.01 -7.26 8.27
CA GLY A 86 2.13 -8.01 7.73
C GLY A 86 2.58 -9.16 8.63
N ARG A 87 2.65 -8.93 9.94
CA ARG A 87 2.99 -9.96 10.94
C ARG A 87 1.91 -11.03 11.06
N ALA A 88 0.64 -10.68 10.87
CA ALA A 88 -0.47 -11.63 10.90
C ALA A 88 -0.60 -12.47 9.61
N LEU A 89 0.02 -12.07 8.49
CA LEU A 89 -0.09 -12.80 7.22
C LEU A 89 0.40 -14.26 7.31
N SER A 90 1.44 -14.55 8.09
CA SER A 90 1.91 -15.93 8.29
C SER A 90 0.92 -16.80 9.06
N GLU A 91 -0.03 -16.19 9.77
CA GLU A 91 -1.07 -16.87 10.55
C GLU A 91 -2.38 -17.01 9.75
N LEU A 92 -2.46 -16.39 8.56
CA LEU A 92 -3.65 -16.35 7.70
C LEU A 92 -3.34 -16.85 6.27
N PRO A 93 -2.93 -18.12 6.10
CA PRO A 93 -2.48 -18.66 4.81
C PRO A 93 -3.54 -18.56 3.69
N THR A 94 -4.82 -18.48 4.02
CA THR A 94 -5.93 -18.35 3.06
C THR A 94 -6.09 -16.97 2.42
N LEU A 95 -5.38 -15.92 2.88
CA LEU A 95 -5.42 -14.58 2.28
C LEU A 95 -4.59 -14.43 0.99
N HIS A 96 -3.86 -15.48 0.57
CA HIS A 96 -3.09 -15.47 -0.69
C HIS A 96 -3.95 -15.61 -1.95
N ARG A 97 -5.28 -15.66 -1.83
CA ARG A 97 -6.19 -15.84 -2.95
C ARG A 97 -7.12 -14.64 -3.09
N HIS A 98 -6.59 -13.55 -3.65
CA HIS A 98 -7.36 -12.52 -4.33
C HIS A 98 -6.58 -12.04 -5.55
#